data_AF-A0A5A7WFE4-F1
#
_entry.id   AF-A0A5A7WFE4-F1
#
_cell.length_a   1.000
_cell.length_b   1.000
_cell.length_c   1.000
_cell.angle_alpha   90.00
_cell.angle_beta   90.00
_cell.angle_gamma   90.00
#
_symmetry.space_group_name_H-M   'P 1'
#
loop_
_entity.id
_entity.type
_entity.pdbx_description
1 polymer ?
#
loop_
_entity_poly.entity_id
_entity_poly.type
_entity_poly.pdbx_seq_one_letter_code
_entity_poly.pdbx_strand_id
1 'polypeptide(L)'
;MTPLTMRLGSPSEAVVAAHRSTVEAWVWAWQGSSLDVRWEERQWPSLGRQLLPVSVTLEGAEAIAEHLGLRDRELLRAIAILDPH
;
A
#
# COMPACT_ATOMS: atom_id res chain seq x y z
N MET A 1 -3.80 18.18 -16.32
CA MET A 1 -3.82 17.99 -14.86
C MET A 1 -2.73 16.99 -14.53
N THR A 2 -1.96 17.21 -13.46
CA THR A 2 -0.81 16.35 -13.13
C THR A 2 -1.27 15.25 -12.17
N PRO A 3 -0.97 13.97 -12.44
CA PRO A 3 -1.33 12.88 -11.54
C PRO A 3 -0.58 12.98 -10.21
N LEU A 4 -1.23 12.51 -9.13
CA LEU A 4 -0.60 12.40 -7.82
C LEU A 4 -0.20 10.95 -7.57
N THR A 5 1.11 10.70 -7.46
CA THR A 5 1.63 9.37 -7.10
C THR A 5 2.07 9.36 -5.65
N MET A 6 1.54 8.44 -4.86
CA MET A 6 1.91 8.22 -3.47
C MET A 6 2.64 6.89 -3.32
N ARG A 7 3.75 6.88 -2.56
CA ARG A 7 4.45 5.64 -2.21
C ARG A 7 3.69 4.95 -1.08
N LEU A 8 3.42 3.67 -1.27
CA LEU A 8 2.91 2.80 -0.22
C LEU A 8 4.12 2.24 0.53
N GLY A 9 4.03 2.18 1.86
CA GLY A 9 5.15 1.75 2.71
C GLY A 9 5.81 0.46 2.18
N SER A 10 7.11 0.34 2.38
CA SER A 10 7.92 -0.78 1.88
C SER A 10 8.30 -1.68 3.06
N PRO A 11 7.44 -2.62 3.49
CA PRO A 11 7.75 -3.45 4.64
C PRO A 11 9.03 -4.25 4.42
N SER A 12 9.83 -4.35 5.48
CA SER A 12 10.96 -5.25 5.53
C SER A 12 10.50 -6.70 5.68
N GLU A 13 11.37 -7.66 5.36
CA GLU A 13 11.09 -9.09 5.55
C GLU A 13 10.71 -9.40 7.01
N ALA A 14 11.36 -8.76 7.97
CA ALA A 14 11.08 -8.95 9.39
C ALA A 14 9.65 -8.52 9.77
N VAL A 15 9.18 -7.37 9.24
CA VAL A 15 7.81 -6.90 9.46
C VAL A 15 6.79 -7.86 8.85
N VAL A 16 7.07 -8.38 7.65
CA VAL A 16 6.15 -9.32 6.99
C VAL A 16 6.14 -10.69 7.66
N ALA A 17 7.28 -11.15 8.16
CA ALA A 17 7.34 -12.38 8.94
C ALA A 17 6.59 -12.23 10.28
N ALA A 18 6.76 -11.11 10.98
CA ALA A 18 6.13 -10.86 12.29
C ALA A 18 4.62 -10.57 12.20
N HIS A 19 4.16 -9.96 11.12
CA HIS A 19 2.77 -9.48 10.96
C HIS A 19 2.11 -10.00 9.68
N ARG A 20 2.38 -11.27 9.33
CA ARG A 20 1.95 -11.87 8.05
C ARG A 20 0.48 -11.59 7.70
N SER A 21 -0.46 -11.91 8.59
CA SER A 21 -1.90 -11.74 8.31
C SER A 21 -2.29 -10.29 8.06
N THR A 22 -1.63 -9.34 8.72
CA THR A 22 -1.87 -7.90 8.50
C THR A 22 -1.36 -7.46 7.13
N VAL A 23 -0.17 -7.94 6.74
CA VAL A 23 0.41 -7.65 5.42
C VAL A 23 -0.41 -8.30 4.30
N GLU A 24 -0.88 -9.54 4.48
CA GLU A 24 -1.76 -10.21 3.54
C GLU A 24 -3.07 -9.45 3.35
N ALA A 25 -3.72 -9.03 4.45
CA ALA A 25 -4.95 -8.24 4.39
C ALA A 25 -4.72 -6.88 3.68
N TRP A 26 -3.58 -6.24 3.93
CA TRP A 26 -3.19 -5.01 3.24
C TRP A 26 -2.98 -5.22 1.74
N VAL A 27 -2.27 -6.29 1.33
CA VAL A 27 -2.11 -6.66 -0.08
C VAL A 27 -3.46 -6.90 -0.74
N TRP A 28 -4.35 -7.66 -0.09
CA TRP A 28 -5.68 -7.96 -0.60
C TRP A 28 -6.53 -6.70 -0.77
N ALA A 29 -6.46 -5.76 0.17
CA ALA A 29 -7.16 -4.48 0.06
C ALA A 29 -6.73 -3.69 -1.19
N TRP A 30 -5.44 -3.69 -1.52
CA TRP A 30 -4.95 -3.03 -2.73
C TRP A 30 -5.28 -3.78 -4.02
N GLN A 31 -5.34 -5.11 -4.00
CA GLN A 31 -5.79 -5.90 -5.16
C GLN A 31 -7.27 -5.66 -5.48
N GLY A 32 -8.10 -5.41 -4.47
CA GLY A 32 -9.52 -5.06 -4.64
C GLY A 32 -9.77 -3.59 -4.99
N SER A 33 -8.73 -2.75 -5.03
CA SER A 33 -8.87 -1.33 -5.35
C SER A 33 -9.03 -1.10 -6.85
N SER A 34 -9.82 -0.08 -7.22
CA SER A 34 -9.95 0.39 -8.61
C SER A 34 -8.86 1.40 -9.00
N LEU A 35 -7.94 1.72 -8.08
CA LEU A 35 -6.87 2.69 -8.32
C LEU A 35 -5.73 2.09 -9.13
N ASP A 36 -4.95 2.95 -9.78
CA ASP A 36 -3.73 2.54 -10.48
C ASP A 36 -2.63 2.24 -9.47
N VAL A 37 -2.51 0.98 -9.06
CA VAL A 37 -1.51 0.51 -8.11
C VAL A 37 -0.32 -0.10 -8.87
N ARG A 38 0.87 0.41 -8.58
CA ARG A 38 2.12 -0.20 -8.99
C ARG A 38 2.52 -1.30 -8.01
N TRP A 39 2.87 -2.45 -8.56
CA TRP A 39 3.32 -3.62 -7.83
C TRP A 39 4.79 -3.92 -8.09
N GLU A 40 5.47 -4.50 -7.11
CA GLU A 40 6.86 -4.92 -7.21
C GLU A 40 7.00 -6.34 -6.65
N GLU A 41 7.68 -7.20 -7.39
CA GLU A 41 8.07 -8.51 -6.89
C GLU A 41 9.30 -8.36 -6.01
N ARG A 42 9.24 -8.92 -4.80
CA ARG A 42 10.35 -8.98 -3.87
C ARG A 42 10.72 -10.41 -3.57
N GLN A 43 12.01 -10.69 -3.67
CA GLN A 43 12.62 -11.94 -3.29
C GLN A 43 13.16 -11.79 -1.86
N TRP A 44 12.63 -12.58 -0.93
CA TRP A 44 13.10 -12.64 0.44
C TRP A 44 13.78 -13.98 0.75
N PRO A 45 14.90 -13.99 1.50
CA PRO A 45 15.60 -15.19 1.90
C PRO A 45 14.72 -16.27 2.54
N SER A 46 13.80 -15.89 3.43
CA SER A 46 13.01 -16.84 4.25
C SER A 46 11.58 -17.00 3.76
N LEU A 47 11.06 -15.99 3.07
CA LEU A 47 9.65 -15.92 2.65
C LEU A 47 9.46 -16.11 1.14
N GLY A 48 10.56 -16.18 0.37
CA GLY A 48 10.53 -16.36 -1.07
C GLY A 48 10.01 -15.12 -1.81
N ARG A 49 9.41 -15.35 -3.00
CA ARG A 49 8.86 -14.28 -3.84
C ARG A 49 7.51 -13.81 -3.33
N GLN A 50 7.34 -12.49 -3.20
CA GLN A 50 6.12 -11.85 -2.77
C GLN A 50 5.86 -10.62 -3.65
N LEU A 51 4.61 -10.44 -4.09
CA LEU A 51 4.21 -9.28 -4.88
C LEU A 51 3.57 -8.24 -3.93
N LEU A 52 4.19 -7.08 -3.82
CA LEU A 52 3.77 -6.03 -2.89
C LEU A 52 3.37 -4.76 -3.64
N PRO A 53 2.35 -4.02 -3.17
CA PRO A 53 2.01 -2.73 -3.73
C PRO A 53 3.03 -1.70 -3.24
N VAL A 54 3.60 -0.91 -4.15
CA VAL A 54 4.70 0.03 -3.85
C VAL A 54 4.34 1.50 -4.09
N SER A 55 3.39 1.77 -4.97
CA SER A 55 2.84 3.11 -5.15
C SER A 55 1.44 3.04 -5.73
N VAL A 56 0.67 4.10 -5.52
CA VAL A 56 -0.64 4.29 -6.14
C VAL A 56 -0.67 5.64 -6.84
N THR A 57 -1.26 5.69 -8.03
CA THR A 57 -1.47 6.90 -8.81
C THR A 57 -2.95 7.28 -8.79
N LEU A 58 -3.22 8.52 -8.41
CA LEU A 58 -4.55 9.12 -8.44
C LEU A 58 -4.62 10.07 -9.64
N GLU A 59 -5.46 9.73 -10.61
CA GLU A 59 -5.72 10.56 -11.79
C GLU A 59 -6.89 11.52 -11.51
N GLY A 60 -6.60 12.82 -11.49
CA GLY A 60 -7.62 13.87 -11.40
C GLY A 60 -7.95 14.35 -9.97
N ALA A 61 -8.32 15.64 -9.88
CA ALA A 61 -8.61 16.32 -8.62
C ALA A 61 -9.83 15.75 -7.88
N GLU A 62 -10.77 15.14 -8.60
CA GLU A 62 -11.97 14.49 -8.05
C GLU A 62 -11.64 13.17 -7.32
N ALA A 63 -10.78 12.33 -7.89
CA ALA A 63 -10.30 11.12 -7.22
C ALA A 63 -9.51 11.44 -5.95
N ILE A 64 -8.73 12.53 -5.99
CA ILE A 64 -7.99 13.07 -4.84
C ILE A 64 -8.97 13.58 -3.77
N ALA A 65 -10.02 14.33 -4.15
CA ALA A 65 -11.01 14.86 -3.23
C ALA A 65 -11.92 13.78 -2.61
N GLU A 66 -12.34 12.78 -3.38
CA GLU A 66 -13.14 11.65 -2.88
C GLU A 66 -12.33 10.74 -1.93
N HIS A 67 -11.03 10.52 -2.20
CA HIS A 67 -10.18 9.73 -1.30
C HIS A 67 -9.70 10.48 -0.06
N LEU A 68 -9.41 11.78 -0.17
CA LEU A 68 -9.01 12.61 0.98
C LEU A 68 -10.22 13.04 1.84
N GLY A 69 -11.44 13.10 1.28
CA GLY A 69 -12.64 13.53 2.01
C GLY A 69 -13.29 12.46 2.92
N LEU A 70 -12.98 11.17 2.75
CA LEU A 70 -13.67 10.07 3.46
C LEU A 70 -12.77 9.10 4.24
N ARG A 71 -11.44 9.20 4.16
CA ARG A 71 -10.54 8.14 4.66
C ARG A 71 -9.28 8.59 5.39
N ASP A 72 -9.25 9.78 5.99
CA ASP A 72 -8.12 10.21 6.82
C ASP A 72 -7.71 9.13 7.85
N ARG A 73 -8.65 8.43 8.50
CA ARG A 73 -8.31 7.40 9.51
C ARG A 73 -7.86 6.04 8.96
N GLU A 74 -8.31 5.63 7.77
CA GLU A 74 -8.00 4.29 7.24
C GLU A 74 -6.74 4.28 6.37
N LEU A 75 -6.52 5.33 5.57
CA LEU A 75 -5.27 5.52 4.84
C LEU A 75 -4.10 5.76 5.80
N LEU A 76 -4.29 6.59 6.84
CA LEU A 76 -3.27 6.76 7.88
C LEU A 76 -3.03 5.47 8.68
N ARG A 77 -4.03 4.62 8.91
CA ARG A 77 -3.82 3.31 9.54
C ARG A 77 -3.00 2.36 8.65
N ALA A 78 -3.30 2.29 7.35
CA ALA A 78 -2.56 1.44 6.44
C ALA A 78 -1.10 1.91 6.23
N ILE A 79 -0.86 3.23 6.29
CA ILE A 79 0.49 3.82 6.26
C ILE A 79 1.21 3.59 7.60
N ALA A 80 0.54 3.79 8.74
CA ALA A 80 1.13 3.62 10.07
C ALA A 80 1.46 2.17 10.45
N ILE A 81 0.79 1.18 9.83
CA ILE A 81 1.11 -0.24 10.03
C ILE A 81 2.49 -0.61 9.45
N LEU A 82 3.04 0.18 8.52
CA LEU A 82 4.27 -0.14 7.78
C LEU A 82 5.47 0.75 8.14
N ASP A 83 5.30 1.72 9.03
CA ASP A 83 6.37 2.61 9.52
C ASP A 83 6.28 2.72 11.06
N PRO A 84 6.98 1.86 11.83
CA PRO A 84 7.12 2.02 13.26
C PRO A 84 8.36 2.87 13.55
N HIS A 85 8.23 4.18 13.43
CA HIS A 85 9.14 5.16 14.04
C HIS A 85 8.37 6.11 14.95
#